data_AF-A0A2S6UFL2-F1
#
_entry.id   AF-A0A2S6UFL2-F1
#
_cell.length_a   1.000
_cell.length_b   1.000
_cell.length_c   1.000
_cell.angle_alpha   90.00
_cell.angle_beta   90.00
_cell.angle_gamma   90.00
#
_symmetry.space_group_name_H-M   'P 1'
#
loop_
_entity.id
_entity.type
_entity.pdbx_description
1 polymer ?
#
loop_
_entity_poly.entity_id
_entity_poly.type
_entity_poly.pdbx_seq_one_letter_code
_entity_poly.pdbx_strand_id
1 'polypeptide(L)' 'MVGDRETREKISGDAIEYLNAGLLKRGLLTRATHIVFLSPPLCITRAEIERIVAILDDSIGDMERTFGLG' A
#
# COMPACT_ATOMS: atom_id res chain seq x y z
N MET A 1 -1.99 -4.80 7.81
CA MET A 1 -0.77 -5.19 7.10
C MET A 1 0.09 -5.87 8.12
N VAL A 2 0.27 -7.17 7.91
CA VAL A 2 1.04 -8.06 8.76
C VAL A 2 2.28 -8.46 7.98
N GLY A 3 3.44 -8.50 8.64
CA GLY A 3 4.70 -8.98 8.05
C GLY A 3 4.75 -10.49 8.01
N ASP A 4 4.09 -11.15 8.96
CA ASP A 4 3.96 -12.60 9.05
C ASP A 4 2.48 -12.98 9.21
N ARG A 5 2.03 -13.94 8.39
CA ARG A 5 0.63 -14.37 8.36
C ARG A 5 0.26 -15.32 9.51
N GLU A 6 1.20 -16.11 9.99
CA GLU A 6 0.98 -17.10 11.05
C GLU A 6 0.93 -16.43 12.43
N THR A 7 1.91 -15.58 12.71
CA THR A 7 2.03 -14.85 13.99
C THR A 7 1.14 -13.61 14.02
N ARG A 8 0.69 -13.14 12.85
CA ARG A 8 -0.04 -11.87 12.66
C ARG A 8 0.77 -10.65 13.13
N GLU A 9 2.10 -10.80 13.20
CA GLU A 9 3.00 -9.71 13.55
C GLU A 9 2.83 -8.57 12.54
N LYS A 10 2.78 -7.34 13.06
CA LYS A 10 2.58 -6.15 12.24
C LYS A 10 3.88 -5.77 11.54
N ILE A 11 3.74 -5.24 10.32
CA ILE A 11 4.85 -4.62 9.60
C ILE A 11 5.40 -3.44 10.42
N SER A 12 6.71 -3.23 10.39
CA SER A 12 7.40 -2.13 11.09
C SER A 12 6.92 -0.75 10.64
N GLY A 13 7.11 0.26 11.51
CA GLY A 13 6.77 1.65 11.20
C GLY A 13 7.51 2.18 9.96
N ASP A 14 8.79 1.88 9.84
CA ASP A 14 9.64 2.33 8.72
C ASP A 14 9.14 1.79 7.37
N ALA A 15 8.70 0.54 7.32
CA ALA A 15 8.12 -0.05 6.12
C ALA A 15 6.76 0.58 5.76
N ILE A 16 5.96 0.95 6.76
CA ILE A 16 4.71 1.71 6.55
C ILE A 16 5.01 3.14 6.04
N GLU A 17 6.04 3.81 6.55
CA GLU A 17 6.46 5.13 6.06
C GLU A 17 6.96 5.06 4.62
N TYR A 18 7.79 4.05 4.30
CA TYR A 18 8.25 3.79 2.94
C TYR A 18 7.08 3.54 1.98
N LEU A 19 6.09 2.74 2.40
CA LEU A 19 4.87 2.50 1.63
C LEU A 19 4.09 3.79 1.39
N ASN A 20 3.87 4.62 2.42
CA ASN A 20 3.19 5.91 2.26
C ASN A 20 3.88 6.81 1.22
N ALA A 21 5.21 6.92 1.30
CA ALA A 21 5.98 7.70 0.34
C ALA A 21 5.88 7.12 -1.09
N GLY A 22 5.91 5.78 -1.22
CA GLY A 22 5.77 5.08 -2.49
C GLY A 22 4.41 5.28 -3.16
N LEU A 23 3.32 5.25 -2.39
CA LEU A 23 1.96 5.49 -2.87
C LEU A 23 1.79 6.94 -3.33
N LEU A 24 2.26 7.90 -2.53
CA LEU A 24 2.20 9.32 -2.88
C LEU A 24 2.99 9.64 -4.15
N LYS A 25 4.21 9.09 -4.27
CA LYS A 25 5.08 9.28 -5.46
C LYS A 25 4.44 8.77 -6.75
N ARG A 26 3.61 7.73 -6.66
CA ARG A 26 2.86 7.16 -7.80
C ARG A 26 1.52 7.85 -8.05
N GLY A 27 1.20 8.90 -7.31
CA GLY A 27 0.00 9.71 -7.50
C GLY A 27 -1.24 9.19 -6.76
N LEU A 28 -1.09 8.26 -5.80
CA LEU A 28 -2.20 7.84 -4.95
C LEU A 28 -2.16 8.59 -3.62
N LEU A 29 -3.07 9.55 -3.45
CA LEU A 29 -3.28 10.21 -2.18
C LEU A 29 -4.11 9.32 -1.25
N THR A 30 -3.43 8.66 -0.31
CA THR A 30 -4.04 7.85 0.73
C THR A 30 -3.22 7.95 2.01
N ARG A 31 -3.77 7.44 3.09
CA ARG A 31 -3.05 7.23 4.35
C ARG A 31 -2.90 5.73 4.56
N ALA A 32 -1.67 5.23 4.50
CA ALA A 32 -1.33 3.89 4.93
C ALA A 32 -0.91 3.90 6.41
N THR A 33 -1.47 2.97 7.16
CA THR A 33 -0.98 2.57 8.48
C THR A 33 -0.79 1.04 8.43
N HIS A 34 -1.07 0.31 9.51
CA HIS A 34 -1.36 -1.12 9.37
C HIS A 34 -2.67 -1.38 8.60
N ILE A 35 -3.42 -0.36 8.20
CA ILE A 35 -4.56 -0.44 7.28
C ILE A 35 -4.36 0.63 6.21
N VAL A 36 -4.56 0.26 4.94
CA VAL A 36 -4.56 1.20 3.81
C VAL A 36 -6.00 1.65 3.58
N PHE A 37 -6.28 2.93 3.75
CA PHE A 37 -7.62 3.48 3.59
C PHE A 37 -7.88 3.88 2.14
N LEU A 38 -8.79 3.18 1.47
CA LEU A 38 -9.22 3.54 0.11
C LEU A 38 -10.62 4.15 0.20
N SER A 39 -10.74 5.42 -0.20
CA SER A 39 -12.01 6.15 -0.21
C SER A 39 -12.12 7.02 -1.45
N PRO A 40 -12.16 6.41 -2.65
CA PRO A 40 -12.31 7.14 -3.89
C PRO A 40 -13.70 7.80 -3.99
N PRO A 41 -13.87 8.81 -4.87
CA PRO A 41 -15.19 9.37 -5.19
C PRO A 41 -16.17 8.32 -5.73
N LEU A 42 -17.47 8.52 -5.48
CA LEU A 42 -18.52 7.58 -5.93
C LEU A 42 -18.66 7.50 -7.46
N CYS A 43 -18.21 8.52 -8.18
CA CYS A 43 -18.21 8.57 -9.64
C CYS A 43 -16.97 7.92 -10.29
N ILE A 44 -16.12 7.24 -9.52
CA ILE A 44 -14.92 6.57 -10.02
C ILE A 44 -15.27 5.52 -11.09
N THR A 45 -14.42 5.43 -12.11
CA THR A 45 -14.54 4.47 -13.20
C THR A 45 -13.74 3.19 -12.93
N ARG A 46 -14.06 2.12 -13.66
CA ARG A 46 -13.28 0.87 -13.62
C ARG A 46 -11.79 1.08 -13.94
N ALA A 47 -11.49 1.89 -14.96
CA ALA A 47 -10.10 2.16 -15.36
C ALA A 47 -9.31 2.90 -14.27
N GLU A 48 -9.97 3.78 -13.50
CA GLU A 48 -9.34 4.43 -12.36
C GLU A 48 -9.13 3.47 -11.19
N ILE A 49 -10.06 2.54 -10.94
CA ILE A 49 -9.87 1.47 -9.96
C ILE A 49 -8.67 0.60 -10.34
N GLU A 50 -8.56 0.20 -11.60
CA GLU A 50 -7.42 -0.59 -12.10
C GLU A 50 -6.09 0.14 -11.91
N ARG A 51 -6.07 1.47 -12.12
CA ARG A 51 -4.89 2.29 -11.83
C ARG A 51 -4.54 2.30 -10.34
N ILE A 52 -5.54 2.44 -9.45
CA ILE A 52 -5.31 2.39 -8.00
C ILE A 52 -4.72 1.03 -7.60
N VAL A 53 -5.27 -0.06 -8.13
CA VAL A 53 -4.79 -1.42 -7.85
C VAL A 53 -3.35 -1.61 -8.32
N ALA A 54 -3.00 -1.16 -9.53
CA ALA A 54 -1.63 -1.22 -10.04
C ALA A 54 -0.65 -0.44 -9.15
N ILE A 55 -1.02 0.76 -8.71
CA ILE A 55 -0.18 1.57 -7.80
C ILE A 55 0.03 0.87 -6.47
N LEU A 56 -1.01 0.24 -5.92
CA LEU A 56 -0.93 -0.52 -4.67
C LEU A 56 0.01 -1.71 -4.82
N ASP A 57 -0.16 -2.49 -5.88
CA ASP A 57 0.65 -3.68 -6.17
C ASP A 57 2.15 -3.32 -6.31
N ASP A 58 2.46 -2.31 -7.13
CA ASP A 58 3.83 -1.84 -7.32
C ASP A 58 4.46 -1.32 -6.01
N SER A 59 3.69 -0.57 -5.22
CA SER A 59 4.21 0.03 -3.98
C SER A 59 4.40 -0.98 -2.87
N ILE A 60 3.48 -1.94 -2.75
CA ILE A 60 3.59 -3.05 -1.78
C ILE A 60 4.75 -3.95 -2.19
N GLY A 61 4.84 -4.35 -3.46
CA GLY A 61 5.93 -5.18 -3.94
C GLY A 61 7.31 -4.53 -3.79
N ASP A 62 7.42 -3.22 -3.99
CA ASP A 62 8.66 -2.48 -3.70
C ASP A 62 9.02 -2.47 -2.22
N MET A 63 8.05 -2.23 -1.34
CA MET A 63 8.24 -2.27 0.11
C MET A 63 8.68 -3.67 0.56
N GLU A 64 8.00 -4.70 0.08
CA GLU A 64 8.29 -6.11 0.31
C GLU A 64 9.76 -6.45 -0.03
N ARG A 65 10.21 -6.12 -1.24
CA ARG A 65 11.61 -6.31 -1.66
C ARG A 65 12.61 -5.54 -0.80
N THR A 66 12.27 -4.32 -0.39
CA THR A 66 13.19 -3.44 0.35
C THR A 66 13.39 -3.92 1.79
N PHE A 67 12.33 -4.43 2.43
CA PHE A 67 12.33 -4.83 3.84
C PHE A 67 12.42 -6.35 4.04
N GLY A 68 12.53 -7.13 2.96
CA GLY A 68 12.59 -8.60 3.03
C GLY A 68 11.30 -9.22 3.54
N LEU A 69 10.16 -8.61 3.22
CA LEU A 69 8.83 -9.09 3.56
C LEU A 69 8.27 -9.77 2.29
N GLY A 70 7.93 -11.06 2.33
CA GLY A 70 7.46 -11.78 1.13
C GLY A 70 7.52 -13.28 1.29
#